data_AF-A0A1F6H8Z4-F1
#
_entry.id   AF-A0A1F6H8Z4-F1
#
_cell.length_a   1.000
_cell.length_b   1.000
_cell.length_c   1.000
_cell.angle_alpha   90.00
_cell.angle_beta   90.00
_cell.angle_gamma   90.00
#
_symmetry.space_group_name_H-M   'P 1'
#
loop_
_entity.id
_entity.type
_entity.pdbx_description
1 polymer ?
#
loop_
_entity_poly.entity_id
_entity_poly.type
_entity_poly.pdbx_seq_one_letter_code
_entity_poly.pdbx_strand_id
1 'polypeptide(L)'
;MRKKKKKSNNLKFALYFIILVIFFGGLSLSFKLGLVLKNSSFDNNHRYNLELRKGQISCVASFSPQTNSISIVNIDGRVEGSLNKAISIPIDAKTLGSCPINESSIFSTLVGIFPNTFKVDSSPTFIDVLRLMIFVKSISEESILEERISVSLDDSLKQQVLSPLFLDQSIISEKKTIEIINSTDIPGLGARLAILLNNIGANIVLVITSEKGEKESQITYFGKDSYTVGKLSSILDFKKVKKEGKSIADVIIVIGKDQENTLKF
;
A
#
# COMPACT_ATOMS: atom_id res chain seq x y z
N MET A 1 47.19 -5.00 66.05
CA MET A 1 46.87 -5.72 64.79
C MET A 1 45.65 -5.08 64.11
N ARG A 2 45.83 -4.39 62.98
CA ARG A 2 44.74 -3.74 62.23
C ARG A 2 44.18 -4.74 61.18
N LYS A 3 42.96 -5.26 61.37
CA LYS A 3 42.29 -6.15 60.40
C LYS A 3 41.97 -5.36 59.12
N LYS A 4 42.58 -5.73 57.98
CA LYS A 4 42.22 -5.21 56.65
C LYS A 4 40.76 -5.59 56.34
N LYS A 5 39.87 -4.60 56.24
CA LYS A 5 38.49 -4.79 55.77
C LYS A 5 38.52 -5.37 54.36
N LYS A 6 37.97 -6.57 54.19
CA LYS A 6 37.82 -7.27 52.91
C LYS A 6 36.94 -6.40 52.00
N LYS A 7 37.54 -5.79 50.97
CA LYS A 7 36.85 -4.93 50.00
C LYS A 7 35.76 -5.77 49.31
N SER A 8 34.49 -5.48 49.59
CA SER A 8 33.36 -6.34 49.23
C SER A 8 33.17 -6.43 47.72
N ASN A 9 32.88 -7.63 47.21
CA ASN A 9 32.62 -7.95 45.80
C ASN A 9 31.40 -7.24 45.18
N ASN A 10 30.71 -6.36 45.91
CA ASN A 10 29.48 -5.69 45.49
C ASN A 10 29.62 -4.86 44.21
N LEU A 11 30.81 -4.33 43.91
CA LEU A 11 31.07 -3.57 42.68
C LEU A 11 30.92 -4.45 41.42
N LYS A 12 31.37 -5.71 41.48
CA LYS A 12 31.24 -6.64 40.35
C LYS A 12 29.78 -6.99 40.09
N PHE A 13 29.00 -7.20 41.16
CA PHE A 13 27.56 -7.43 41.06
C PHE A 13 26.81 -6.24 40.44
N ALA A 14 27.14 -5.00 40.83
CA ALA A 14 26.56 -3.81 40.24
C ALA A 14 26.87 -3.69 38.73
N LEU A 15 28.10 -4.00 38.32
CA LEU A 15 28.49 -3.98 36.90
C LEU A 15 27.72 -5.04 36.09
N TYR A 16 27.61 -6.27 36.59
CA TYR A 16 26.80 -7.32 35.94
C TYR A 16 25.33 -6.91 35.82
N PHE A 17 24.78 -6.28 36.84
CA PHE A 17 23.40 -5.77 36.81
C PHE A 17 23.21 -4.69 35.73
N ILE A 18 24.13 -3.73 35.60
CA ILE A 18 24.07 -2.70 34.55
C ILE A 18 24.15 -3.33 33.15
N ILE A 19 25.08 -4.26 32.93
CA ILE A 19 25.21 -4.97 31.65
C ILE A 19 23.92 -5.73 31.34
N LEU A 20 23.33 -6.40 32.33
CA LEU A 20 22.08 -7.13 32.19
C LEU A 20 20.91 -6.20 31.83
N VAL A 21 20.81 -5.02 32.46
CA VAL A 21 19.79 -4.01 32.14
C VAL A 21 19.97 -3.47 30.73
N ILE A 22 21.18 -3.14 30.31
CA ILE A 22 21.48 -2.70 28.94
C ILE A 22 21.14 -3.81 27.94
N PHE A 23 21.49 -5.07 28.25
CA PHE A 23 21.17 -6.22 27.41
C PHE A 23 19.66 -6.40 27.23
N PHE A 24 18.88 -6.40 28.31
CA PHE A 24 17.42 -6.52 28.22
C PHE A 24 16.78 -5.29 27.55
N GLY A 25 17.31 -4.08 27.79
CA GLY A 25 16.89 -2.87 27.10
C GLY A 25 17.15 -2.95 25.59
N GLY A 26 18.34 -3.41 25.20
CA GLY A 26 18.71 -3.66 23.81
C GLY A 26 17.84 -4.73 23.16
N LEU A 27 17.62 -5.85 23.84
CA LEU A 27 16.77 -6.95 23.35
C LEU A 27 15.32 -6.49 23.13
N SER A 28 14.77 -5.71 24.06
CA SER A 28 13.44 -5.10 23.93
C SER A 28 13.36 -4.16 22.73
N LEU A 29 14.39 -3.31 22.55
CA LEU A 29 14.47 -2.41 21.41
C LEU A 29 14.55 -3.18 20.08
N SER A 30 15.38 -4.23 20.01
CA SER A 30 15.51 -5.10 18.84
C SER A 30 14.19 -5.81 18.51
N PHE A 31 13.47 -6.30 19.50
CA PHE A 31 12.16 -6.93 19.29
C PHE A 31 11.14 -5.92 18.74
N LYS A 32 11.11 -4.72 19.32
CA LYS A 32 10.25 -3.63 18.84
C LYS A 32 10.61 -3.20 17.42
N LEU A 33 11.90 -3.06 17.11
CA LEU A 33 12.40 -2.79 15.75
C LEU A 33 11.95 -3.89 14.77
N GLY A 34 12.07 -5.16 15.15
CA GLY A 34 11.62 -6.28 14.34
C GLY A 34 10.12 -6.25 14.04
N LEU A 35 9.28 -5.91 15.02
CA LEU A 35 7.84 -5.75 14.83
C LEU A 35 7.50 -4.58 13.90
N VAL A 36 8.16 -3.43 14.06
CA VAL A 36 7.93 -2.27 13.17
C VAL A 36 8.39 -2.59 11.74
N LEU A 37 9.51 -3.31 11.57
CA LEU A 37 9.99 -3.76 10.26
C LEU A 37 9.00 -4.70 9.57
N LYS A 38 8.32 -5.56 10.32
CA LYS A 38 7.31 -6.49 9.79
C LYS A 38 6.03 -5.80 9.34
N ASN A 39 5.67 -4.68 9.98
CA ASN A 39 4.43 -3.95 9.69
C ASN A 39 4.58 -2.89 8.58
N SER A 40 5.78 -2.74 8.02
CA SER A 40 6.07 -1.84 6.91
C SER A 40 5.37 -2.32 5.64
N SER A 41 4.53 -1.47 5.06
CA SER A 41 3.79 -1.75 3.82
C SER A 41 4.65 -1.53 2.56
N PHE A 42 5.71 -0.73 2.64
CA PHE A 42 6.67 -0.53 1.57
C PHE A 42 7.89 -1.44 1.74
N ASP A 43 8.02 -2.42 0.86
CA ASP A 43 9.04 -3.48 0.92
C ASP A 43 10.25 -3.26 0.01
N ASN A 44 10.31 -2.12 -0.69
CA ASN A 44 11.36 -1.77 -1.65
C ASN A 44 11.46 -2.69 -2.87
N ASN A 45 10.49 -3.58 -3.08
CA ASN A 45 10.45 -4.45 -4.26
C ASN A 45 9.19 -4.22 -5.09
N HIS A 46 8.09 -3.83 -4.46
CA HIS A 46 6.81 -3.65 -5.11
C HIS A 46 6.37 -2.18 -5.15
N ARG A 47 5.42 -1.89 -6.04
CA ARG A 47 4.88 -0.54 -6.19
C ARG A 47 4.13 -0.10 -4.93
N TYR A 48 4.30 1.16 -4.58
CA TYR A 48 3.69 1.78 -3.40
C TYR A 48 3.04 3.11 -3.76
N ASN A 49 1.75 3.25 -3.44
CA ASN A 49 0.96 4.44 -3.75
C ASN A 49 0.63 5.21 -2.46
N LEU A 50 1.22 6.40 -2.31
CA LEU A 50 1.01 7.28 -1.16
C LEU A 50 0.10 8.44 -1.54
N GLU A 51 -1.05 8.55 -0.87
CA GLU A 51 -1.92 9.73 -0.97
C GLU A 51 -1.47 10.81 0.03
N LEU A 52 -1.31 12.03 -0.48
CA LEU A 52 -0.98 13.23 0.27
C LEU A 52 -2.15 14.21 0.19
N ARG A 53 -2.75 14.53 1.34
CA ARG A 53 -3.94 15.37 1.42
C ARG A 53 -3.68 16.67 2.18
N LYS A 54 -4.16 17.78 1.61
CA LYS A 54 -4.21 19.11 2.25
C LYS A 54 -5.60 19.71 2.10
N GLY A 55 -6.45 19.52 3.12
CA GLY A 55 -7.86 19.93 3.05
C GLY A 55 -8.63 19.11 2.02
N GLN A 56 -9.11 19.75 0.95
CA GLN A 56 -9.86 19.10 -0.14
C GLN A 56 -9.03 18.82 -1.39
N ILE A 57 -7.72 19.11 -1.34
CA ILE A 57 -6.78 18.84 -2.42
C ILE A 57 -6.02 17.57 -2.06
N SER A 58 -5.92 16.65 -3.03
CA SER A 58 -5.15 15.42 -2.90
C SER A 58 -4.16 15.27 -4.05
N CYS A 59 -3.07 14.59 -3.79
CA CYS A 59 -2.10 14.15 -4.78
C CYS A 59 -1.64 12.74 -4.43
N VAL A 60 -1.15 12.02 -5.43
CA VAL A 60 -0.65 10.66 -5.26
C VAL A 60 0.78 10.59 -5.75
N ALA A 61 1.68 10.10 -4.90
CA ALA A 61 3.02 9.71 -5.28
C ALA A 61 3.06 8.17 -5.37
N SER A 62 3.31 7.66 -6.58
CA SER A 62 3.54 6.25 -6.84
C SER A 62 5.04 5.98 -6.94
N PHE A 63 5.54 5.08 -6.11
CA PHE A 63 6.94 4.69 -6.06
C PHE A 63 7.08 3.31 -6.69
N SER A 64 7.91 3.16 -7.72
CA SER A 64 8.11 1.91 -8.45
C SER A 64 9.58 1.48 -8.38
N PRO A 65 9.96 0.68 -7.36
CA PRO A 65 11.34 0.19 -7.23
C PRO A 65 11.82 -0.63 -8.43
N GLN A 66 10.92 -1.38 -9.08
CA GLN A 66 11.27 -2.26 -10.19
C GLN A 66 11.67 -1.49 -11.46
N THR A 67 11.11 -0.30 -11.64
CA THR A 67 11.41 0.60 -12.77
C THR A 67 12.29 1.78 -12.36
N ASN A 68 12.74 1.83 -11.10
CA ASN A 68 13.49 2.95 -10.51
C ASN A 68 12.86 4.32 -10.79
N SER A 69 11.53 4.41 -10.72
CA SER A 69 10.80 5.64 -11.08
C SER A 69 9.77 6.04 -10.04
N ILE A 70 9.40 7.32 -10.09
CA ILE A 70 8.29 7.89 -9.32
C ILE A 70 7.31 8.54 -10.28
N SER A 71 6.02 8.37 -10.01
CA SER A 71 4.97 9.10 -10.70
C SER A 71 4.18 9.92 -9.70
N ILE A 72 4.10 11.23 -9.93
CA ILE A 72 3.36 12.19 -9.11
C ILE A 72 2.14 12.60 -9.90
N VAL A 73 0.96 12.43 -9.31
CA VAL A 73 -0.31 12.88 -9.88
C VAL A 73 -0.91 13.92 -8.96
N ASN A 74 -0.94 15.16 -9.44
CA ASN A 74 -1.61 16.28 -8.78
C ASN A 74 -3.06 16.35 -9.25
N ILE A 75 -4.00 16.41 -8.31
CA ILE A 75 -5.41 16.30 -8.63
C ILE A 75 -6.07 17.66 -8.49
N ASP A 76 -6.55 18.18 -9.61
CA ASP A 76 -7.24 19.45 -9.69
C ASP A 76 -8.74 19.24 -9.42
N GLY A 77 -9.28 20.01 -8.49
CA GLY A 77 -10.67 19.91 -8.06
C GLY A 77 -10.83 19.35 -6.64
N ARG A 78 -12.08 19.36 -6.15
CA ARG A 78 -12.41 18.82 -4.83
C ARG A 78 -12.72 17.33 -4.97
N VAL A 79 -12.02 16.51 -4.19
CA VAL A 79 -12.30 15.07 -4.10
C VAL A 79 -13.30 14.84 -2.96
N GLU A 80 -14.55 14.59 -3.31
CA GLU A 80 -15.57 14.17 -2.34
C GLU A 80 -15.42 12.67 -2.07
N GLY A 81 -15.25 12.30 -0.79
CA GLY A 81 -15.07 10.91 -0.39
C GLY A 81 -13.62 10.41 -0.53
N SER A 82 -13.46 9.20 -1.06
CA SER A 82 -12.17 8.50 -1.11
C SER A 82 -11.56 8.58 -2.50
N LEU A 83 -10.28 8.96 -2.55
CA LEU A 83 -9.61 9.26 -3.81
C LEU A 83 -9.53 8.08 -4.77
N ASN A 84 -9.29 6.89 -4.24
CA ASN A 84 -9.30 5.63 -4.97
C ASN A 84 -10.56 5.42 -5.83
N LYS A 85 -11.74 5.88 -5.39
CA LYS A 85 -12.97 5.83 -6.19
C LYS A 85 -12.96 6.84 -7.32
N ALA A 86 -12.50 8.06 -7.03
CA ALA A 86 -12.54 9.17 -7.98
C ALA A 86 -11.60 8.96 -9.18
N ILE A 87 -10.48 8.28 -8.98
CA ILE A 87 -9.45 8.07 -10.01
C ILE A 87 -9.15 6.60 -10.29
N SER A 88 -9.87 5.65 -9.68
CA SER A 88 -9.74 4.21 -9.94
C SER A 88 -8.30 3.68 -9.81
N ILE A 89 -7.58 4.09 -8.78
CA ILE A 89 -6.25 3.55 -8.44
C ILE A 89 -6.20 3.11 -6.97
N PRO A 90 -5.46 2.05 -6.64
CA PRO A 90 -5.28 1.66 -5.25
C PRO A 90 -4.35 2.63 -4.52
N ILE A 91 -4.67 2.90 -3.26
CA ILE A 91 -3.86 3.72 -2.35
C ILE A 91 -3.39 2.82 -1.21
N ASP A 92 -2.08 2.69 -1.05
CA ASP A 92 -1.48 1.84 -0.02
C ASP A 92 -1.44 2.56 1.34
N ALA A 93 -1.18 3.85 1.33
CA ALA A 93 -1.19 4.67 2.54
C ALA A 93 -1.65 6.09 2.30
N LYS A 94 -2.13 6.73 3.37
CA LYS A 94 -2.64 8.10 3.36
C LYS A 94 -1.96 8.93 4.43
N THR A 95 -1.64 10.17 4.11
CA THR A 95 -1.10 11.11 5.09
C THR A 95 -1.52 12.54 4.80
N LEU A 96 -1.54 13.35 5.86
CA LEU A 96 -1.59 14.79 5.72
C LEU A 96 -0.22 15.27 5.24
N GLY A 97 -0.21 16.11 4.21
CA GLY A 97 1.04 16.56 3.59
C GLY A 97 0.85 17.80 2.74
N SER A 98 1.97 18.33 2.26
CA SER A 98 1.97 19.40 1.26
C SER A 98 1.46 18.85 -0.07
N CYS A 99 0.50 19.54 -0.66
CA CYS A 99 -0.06 19.25 -1.98
C CYS A 99 -0.44 20.59 -2.65
N PRO A 100 -0.18 20.82 -3.95
CA PRO A 100 0.46 19.91 -4.91
C PRO A 100 1.94 19.63 -4.59
N ILE A 101 2.48 18.57 -5.17
CA ILE A 101 3.88 18.15 -5.03
C ILE A 101 4.51 18.18 -6.41
N ASN A 102 5.78 18.53 -6.46
CA ASN A 102 6.59 18.45 -7.66
C ASN A 102 7.85 17.62 -7.38
N GLU A 103 8.58 17.35 -8.44
CA GLU A 103 9.84 16.62 -8.43
C GLU A 103 10.82 17.11 -7.34
N SER A 104 11.08 18.43 -7.29
CA SER A 104 12.03 19.01 -6.34
C SER A 104 11.56 18.98 -4.87
N SER A 105 10.27 18.82 -4.62
CA SER A 105 9.67 18.84 -3.27
C SER A 105 9.24 17.49 -2.74
N ILE A 106 9.34 16.40 -3.50
CA ILE A 106 8.93 15.08 -3.02
C ILE A 106 9.72 14.64 -1.79
N PHE A 107 11.04 14.85 -1.78
CA PHE A 107 11.88 14.51 -0.64
C PHE A 107 11.52 15.32 0.62
N SER A 108 11.38 16.65 0.48
CA SER A 108 11.03 17.52 1.61
C SER A 108 9.61 17.26 2.11
N THR A 109 8.70 16.88 1.22
CA THR A 109 7.35 16.43 1.57
C THR A 109 7.39 15.16 2.42
N LEU A 110 8.20 14.16 2.05
CA LEU A 110 8.38 12.94 2.84
C LEU A 110 8.97 13.23 4.23
N VAL A 111 9.97 14.11 4.32
CA VAL A 111 10.52 14.56 5.62
C VAL A 111 9.44 15.21 6.49
N GLY A 112 8.54 15.98 5.88
CA GLY A 112 7.41 16.63 6.56
C GLY A 112 6.35 15.68 7.12
N ILE A 113 6.31 14.42 6.68
CA ILE A 113 5.39 13.39 7.20
C ILE A 113 5.81 12.94 8.61
N PHE A 114 7.10 13.00 8.93
CA PHE A 114 7.71 12.42 10.12
C PHE A 114 7.04 12.80 11.47
N PRO A 115 6.60 14.05 11.73
CA PRO A 115 5.86 14.37 12.96
C PRO A 115 4.36 14.04 12.91
N ASN A 116 3.77 13.74 11.74
CA ASN A 116 2.32 13.63 11.53
C ASN A 116 1.83 12.21 11.18
N THR A 117 2.71 11.21 11.15
CA THR A 117 2.46 9.80 10.77
C THR A 117 1.36 9.06 11.57
N PHE A 118 0.74 9.66 12.58
CA PHE A 118 -0.17 8.98 13.50
C PHE A 118 -1.64 9.43 13.44
N LYS A 119 -2.02 10.31 12.49
CA LYS A 119 -3.33 10.98 12.53
C LYS A 119 -4.35 10.54 11.46
N VAL A 120 -4.00 9.60 10.56
CA VAL A 120 -4.88 9.18 9.45
C VAL A 120 -4.98 7.66 9.39
N ASP A 121 -6.17 7.15 9.06
CA ASP A 121 -6.37 5.73 8.78
C ASP A 121 -5.48 5.29 7.60
N SER A 122 -4.77 4.17 7.80
CA SER A 122 -3.74 3.65 6.88
C SER A 122 -2.55 4.60 6.67
N SER A 123 -2.02 5.18 7.74
CA SER A 123 -0.78 5.98 7.67
C SER A 123 0.45 5.13 7.36
N PRO A 124 1.44 5.64 6.60
CA PRO A 124 2.70 4.93 6.39
C PRO A 124 3.45 4.77 7.71
N THR A 125 4.12 3.64 7.92
CA THR A 125 4.97 3.47 9.10
C THR A 125 6.20 4.37 9.00
N PHE A 126 6.83 4.64 10.13
CA PHE A 126 8.12 5.33 10.18
C PHE A 126 9.16 4.70 9.23
N ILE A 127 9.15 3.37 9.13
CA ILE A 127 10.09 2.62 8.29
C ILE A 127 9.75 2.81 6.81
N ASP A 128 8.46 2.85 6.46
CA ASP A 128 8.04 3.15 5.10
C ASP A 128 8.55 4.54 4.68
N VAL A 129 8.32 5.57 5.51
CA VAL A 129 8.78 6.93 5.21
C VAL A 129 10.31 6.97 5.06
N LEU A 130 11.06 6.30 5.94
CA LEU A 130 12.52 6.23 5.83
C LEU A 130 12.97 5.56 4.52
N ARG A 131 12.37 4.41 4.16
CA ARG A 131 12.68 3.70 2.92
C ARG A 131 12.31 4.52 1.69
N LEU A 132 11.16 5.20 1.71
CA LEU A 132 10.73 6.09 0.63
C LEU A 132 11.70 7.26 0.46
N MET A 133 12.17 7.87 1.56
CA MET A 133 13.18 8.94 1.49
C MET A 133 14.49 8.44 0.87
N ILE A 134 14.94 7.24 1.24
CA ILE A 134 16.14 6.62 0.65
C ILE A 134 15.91 6.36 -0.84
N PHE A 135 14.74 5.82 -1.21
CA PHE A 135 14.38 5.51 -2.58
C PHE A 135 14.35 6.78 -3.47
N VAL A 136 13.66 7.84 -3.04
CA VAL A 136 13.64 9.14 -3.74
C VAL A 136 15.05 9.66 -4.00
N LYS A 137 15.95 9.51 -3.02
CA LYS A 137 17.33 9.99 -3.15
C LYS A 137 18.20 9.13 -4.06
N SER A 138 17.76 7.90 -4.36
CA SER A 138 18.53 6.93 -5.14
C SER A 138 18.22 6.96 -6.63
N ILE A 139 17.12 7.59 -7.04
CA ILE A 139 16.69 7.70 -8.43
C ILE A 139 17.13 9.02 -9.05
N SER A 140 17.20 9.07 -10.39
CA SER A 140 17.43 10.33 -11.10
C SER A 140 16.16 11.18 -11.13
N GLU A 141 16.38 12.50 -11.17
CA GLU A 141 15.37 13.53 -11.43
C GLU A 141 14.54 13.20 -12.69
N GLU A 142 15.20 12.81 -13.78
CA GLU A 142 14.55 12.38 -15.04
C GLU A 142 13.64 11.15 -14.92
N SER A 143 13.75 10.37 -13.84
CA SER A 143 12.90 9.20 -13.57
C SER A 143 11.64 9.56 -12.76
N ILE A 144 11.42 10.84 -12.50
CA ILE A 144 10.26 11.37 -11.80
C ILE A 144 9.32 12.01 -12.83
N LEU A 145 8.14 11.41 -12.99
CA LEU A 145 7.10 11.92 -13.88
C LEU A 145 6.07 12.69 -13.06
N GLU A 146 5.73 13.90 -13.49
CA GLU A 146 4.68 14.72 -12.88
C GLU A 146 3.53 14.94 -13.86
N GLU A 147 2.32 14.58 -13.42
CA GLU A 147 1.09 14.76 -14.19
C GLU A 147 0.04 15.51 -13.37
N ARG A 148 -0.84 16.24 -14.06
CA ARG A 148 -1.97 16.95 -13.44
C ARG A 148 -3.27 16.47 -14.05
N ILE A 149 -4.22 16.10 -13.21
CA ILE A 149 -5.50 15.53 -13.65
C ILE A 149 -6.64 16.23 -12.95
N SER A 150 -7.64 16.68 -13.71
CA SER A 150 -8.89 17.16 -13.13
C SER A 150 -9.79 16.00 -12.71
N VAL A 151 -10.41 16.09 -11.54
CA VAL A 151 -11.46 15.15 -11.10
C VAL A 151 -12.63 15.12 -12.10
N SER A 152 -12.91 16.24 -12.77
CA SER A 152 -13.99 16.37 -13.74
C SER A 152 -13.66 15.82 -15.14
N LEU A 153 -12.44 15.30 -15.34
CA LEU A 153 -12.05 14.73 -16.62
C LEU A 153 -12.89 13.49 -16.94
N ASP A 154 -13.11 13.21 -18.22
CA ASP A 154 -13.76 11.98 -18.66
C ASP A 154 -12.98 10.74 -18.21
N ASP A 155 -13.69 9.68 -17.83
CA ASP A 155 -13.07 8.48 -17.25
C ASP A 155 -12.16 7.73 -18.23
N SER A 156 -12.44 7.79 -19.55
CA SER A 156 -11.57 7.21 -20.57
C SER A 156 -10.24 7.96 -20.65
N LEU A 157 -10.30 9.30 -20.66
CA LEU A 157 -9.10 10.14 -20.67
C LEU A 157 -8.30 10.01 -19.37
N LYS A 158 -8.97 9.92 -18.21
CA LYS A 158 -8.31 9.62 -16.93
C LYS A 158 -7.54 8.32 -17.02
N GLN A 159 -8.14 7.25 -17.53
CA GLN A 159 -7.48 5.94 -17.64
C GLN A 159 -6.26 5.98 -18.57
N GLN A 160 -6.36 6.70 -19.69
CA GLN A 160 -5.25 6.83 -20.64
C GLN A 160 -4.02 7.50 -19.99
N VAL A 161 -4.24 8.50 -19.12
CA VAL A 161 -3.16 9.19 -18.41
C VAL A 161 -2.69 8.39 -17.19
N LEU A 162 -3.61 7.82 -16.40
CA LEU A 162 -3.29 7.16 -15.14
C LEU A 162 -2.67 5.78 -15.34
N SER A 163 -3.23 4.95 -16.21
CA SER A 163 -2.84 3.53 -16.32
C SER A 163 -1.32 3.34 -16.45
N PRO A 164 -0.59 4.05 -17.33
CA PRO A 164 0.87 3.92 -17.44
C PRO A 164 1.64 4.26 -16.17
N LEU A 165 1.11 5.15 -15.33
CA LEU A 165 1.76 5.65 -14.13
C LEU A 165 1.68 4.68 -12.95
N PHE A 166 0.68 3.78 -12.94
CA PHE A 166 0.37 2.90 -11.80
C PHE A 166 0.55 1.41 -12.08
N LEU A 167 1.08 1.03 -13.25
CA LEU A 167 1.36 -0.38 -13.60
C LEU A 167 2.32 -1.04 -12.60
N ASP A 168 1.88 -2.13 -11.97
CA ASP A 168 2.71 -2.96 -11.10
C ASP A 168 3.35 -4.09 -11.90
N GLN A 169 4.67 -4.01 -12.11
CA GLN A 169 5.40 -4.99 -12.92
C GLN A 169 5.37 -6.41 -12.33
N SER A 170 5.17 -6.55 -11.02
CA SER A 170 5.02 -7.86 -10.38
C SER A 170 3.66 -8.48 -10.69
N ILE A 171 2.60 -7.69 -10.73
CA ILE A 171 1.28 -8.18 -11.19
C ILE A 171 1.35 -8.61 -12.66
N ILE A 172 1.96 -7.79 -13.51
CA ILE A 172 2.08 -8.07 -14.96
C ILE A 172 2.92 -9.34 -15.19
N SER A 173 4.06 -9.46 -14.50
CA SER A 173 4.98 -10.59 -14.70
C SER A 173 4.43 -11.92 -14.21
N GLU A 174 3.56 -11.92 -13.19
CA GLU A 174 2.86 -13.14 -12.75
C GLU A 174 1.83 -13.63 -13.78
N LYS A 175 1.39 -12.77 -14.71
CA LYS A 175 0.46 -13.08 -15.81
C LYS A 175 -0.82 -13.79 -15.35
N LYS A 176 -1.26 -13.51 -14.14
CA LYS A 176 -2.44 -14.15 -13.54
C LYS A 176 -3.70 -13.67 -14.24
N THR A 177 -4.50 -14.63 -14.67
CA THR A 177 -5.83 -14.36 -15.24
C THR A 177 -6.85 -14.18 -14.11
N ILE A 178 -7.68 -13.15 -14.22
CA ILE A 178 -8.66 -12.78 -13.19
C ILE A 178 -10.07 -12.79 -13.77
N GLU A 179 -10.96 -13.47 -13.07
CA GLU A 179 -12.42 -13.39 -13.26
C GLU A 179 -13.04 -12.57 -12.14
N ILE A 180 -13.99 -11.70 -12.49
CA ILE A 180 -14.75 -10.89 -11.55
C ILE A 180 -16.22 -11.31 -11.61
N ILE A 181 -16.77 -11.69 -10.46
CA ILE A 181 -18.17 -12.06 -10.29
C ILE A 181 -18.84 -11.03 -9.39
N ASN A 182 -19.68 -10.18 -9.97
CA ASN A 182 -20.53 -9.26 -9.22
C ASN A 182 -21.78 -10.01 -8.74
N SER A 183 -21.91 -10.21 -7.43
CA SER A 183 -23.09 -10.84 -6.83
C SER A 183 -23.94 -9.85 -6.02
N THR A 184 -23.73 -8.54 -6.25
CA THR A 184 -24.49 -7.45 -5.65
C THR A 184 -25.62 -6.99 -6.58
N ASP A 185 -26.55 -6.22 -6.03
CA ASP A 185 -27.62 -5.58 -6.81
C ASP A 185 -27.18 -4.25 -7.46
N ILE A 186 -25.89 -3.90 -7.39
CA ILE A 186 -25.32 -2.64 -7.89
C ILE A 186 -24.81 -2.81 -9.33
N PRO A 187 -25.45 -2.17 -10.34
CA PRO A 187 -25.00 -2.27 -11.72
C PRO A 187 -23.63 -1.64 -11.94
N GLY A 188 -22.82 -2.26 -12.80
CA GLY A 188 -21.50 -1.74 -13.19
C GLY A 188 -20.40 -1.89 -12.15
N LEU A 189 -20.67 -2.46 -10.97
CA LEU A 189 -19.68 -2.58 -9.91
C LEU A 189 -18.49 -3.46 -10.31
N GLY A 190 -18.75 -4.60 -10.95
CA GLY A 190 -17.69 -5.45 -11.50
C GLY A 190 -16.83 -4.74 -12.56
N ALA A 191 -17.43 -3.87 -13.37
CA ALA A 191 -16.70 -3.08 -14.36
C ALA A 191 -15.80 -2.01 -13.73
N ARG A 192 -16.26 -1.35 -12.66
CA ARG A 192 -15.42 -0.40 -11.89
C ARG A 192 -14.21 -1.09 -11.27
N LEU A 193 -14.42 -2.29 -10.69
CA LEU A 193 -13.31 -3.09 -10.19
C LEU A 193 -12.35 -3.46 -11.31
N ALA A 194 -12.86 -3.90 -12.47
CA ALA A 194 -12.03 -4.25 -13.62
C ALA A 194 -11.15 -3.07 -14.07
N ILE A 195 -11.70 -1.85 -14.10
CA ILE A 195 -10.93 -0.64 -14.42
C ILE A 195 -9.79 -0.43 -13.42
N LEU A 196 -10.08 -0.49 -12.11
CA LEU A 196 -9.06 -0.32 -11.07
C LEU A 196 -7.95 -1.37 -11.21
N LEU A 197 -8.31 -2.63 -11.45
CA LEU A 197 -7.36 -3.72 -11.59
C LEU A 197 -6.55 -3.63 -12.89
N ASN A 198 -7.15 -3.19 -14.00
CA ASN A 198 -6.44 -2.92 -15.24
C ASN A 198 -5.42 -1.78 -15.08
N ASN A 199 -5.75 -0.73 -14.32
CA ASN A 199 -4.84 0.39 -14.04
C ASN A 199 -3.57 -0.01 -13.26
N ILE A 200 -3.57 -1.19 -12.61
CA ILE A 200 -2.36 -1.76 -11.97
C ILE A 200 -1.72 -2.87 -12.78
N GLY A 201 -2.19 -3.14 -14.00
CA GLY A 201 -1.63 -4.13 -14.91
C GLY A 201 -2.16 -5.55 -14.70
N ALA A 202 -3.29 -5.73 -14.01
CA ALA A 202 -3.91 -7.04 -13.88
C ALA A 202 -4.58 -7.48 -15.19
N ASN A 203 -4.60 -8.80 -15.45
CA ASN A 203 -5.19 -9.37 -16.66
C ASN A 203 -6.61 -9.88 -16.38
N ILE A 204 -7.62 -9.04 -16.62
CA ILE A 204 -9.03 -9.41 -16.46
C ILE A 204 -9.51 -10.16 -17.71
N VAL A 205 -9.90 -11.42 -17.54
CA VAL A 205 -10.37 -12.27 -18.65
C VAL A 205 -11.89 -12.35 -18.72
N LEU A 206 -12.58 -12.11 -17.61
CA LEU A 206 -14.04 -12.23 -17.53
C LEU A 206 -14.61 -11.33 -16.43
N VAL A 207 -15.72 -10.65 -16.73
CA VAL A 207 -16.53 -9.91 -15.76
C VAL A 207 -17.98 -10.35 -15.96
N ILE A 208 -18.58 -10.95 -14.93
CA ILE A 208 -19.96 -11.45 -14.97
C ILE A 208 -20.76 -10.97 -13.76
N THR A 209 -22.07 -10.91 -13.93
CA THR A 209 -23.02 -10.69 -12.84
C THR A 209 -23.67 -12.03 -12.50
N SER A 210 -23.63 -12.44 -11.24
CA SER A 210 -24.28 -13.66 -10.77
C SER A 210 -25.74 -13.39 -10.44
N GLU A 211 -26.64 -14.28 -10.90
CA GLU A 211 -28.04 -14.27 -10.47
C GLU A 211 -28.20 -14.74 -9.01
N LYS A 212 -27.23 -15.52 -8.51
CA LYS A 212 -27.18 -15.96 -7.12
C LYS A 212 -26.38 -14.93 -6.32
N GLY A 213 -27.07 -14.21 -5.45
CA GLY A 213 -26.44 -13.26 -4.53
C GLY A 213 -25.59 -13.97 -3.48
N GLU A 214 -24.28 -13.93 -3.64
CA GLU A 214 -23.31 -14.34 -2.62
C GLU A 214 -23.29 -13.30 -1.49
N LYS A 215 -23.30 -13.77 -0.25
CA LYS A 215 -23.31 -12.88 0.92
C LYS A 215 -21.95 -12.26 1.20
N GLU A 216 -20.88 -13.01 0.98
CA GLU A 216 -19.52 -12.64 1.40
C GLU A 216 -18.61 -12.43 0.19
N SER A 217 -17.82 -11.37 0.26
CA SER A 217 -16.79 -11.05 -0.72
C SER A 217 -15.52 -11.86 -0.46
N GLN A 218 -14.95 -12.44 -1.51
CA GLN A 218 -13.78 -13.30 -1.38
C GLN A 218 -12.93 -13.31 -2.66
N ILE A 219 -11.65 -13.62 -2.47
CA ILE A 219 -10.70 -13.88 -3.55
C ILE A 219 -10.38 -15.37 -3.50
N THR A 220 -10.92 -16.10 -4.46
CA THR A 220 -10.55 -17.50 -4.67
C THR A 220 -9.34 -17.56 -5.59
N TYR A 221 -8.33 -18.36 -5.25
CA TYR A 221 -7.17 -18.57 -6.12
C TYR A 221 -6.84 -20.05 -6.25
N PHE A 222 -6.28 -20.40 -7.41
CA PHE A 222 -5.85 -21.75 -7.73
C PHE A 222 -4.32 -21.82 -7.80
N GLY A 223 -3.73 -22.84 -7.18
CA GLY A 223 -2.28 -23.03 -7.16
C GLY A 223 -1.57 -22.33 -5.99
N LYS A 224 -0.49 -21.60 -6.28
CA LYS A 224 0.36 -20.93 -5.28
C LYS A 224 -0.22 -19.57 -4.89
N ASP A 225 -0.13 -19.24 -3.60
CA ASP A 225 -0.39 -17.87 -3.10
C ASP A 225 0.70 -16.95 -3.68
N SER A 226 0.28 -16.00 -4.52
CA SER A 226 1.17 -15.15 -5.30
C SER A 226 1.08 -13.69 -4.84
N TYR A 227 2.02 -12.85 -5.29
CA TYR A 227 2.01 -11.42 -4.96
C TYR A 227 0.69 -10.78 -5.42
N THR A 228 0.22 -11.09 -6.62
CA THR A 228 -1.05 -10.59 -7.15
C THR A 228 -2.21 -10.91 -6.20
N VAL A 229 -2.35 -12.17 -5.74
CA VAL A 229 -3.43 -12.56 -4.83
C VAL A 229 -3.33 -11.80 -3.49
N GLY A 230 -2.11 -11.66 -2.95
CA GLY A 230 -1.85 -10.89 -1.74
C GLY A 230 -2.22 -9.41 -1.89
N LYS A 231 -1.74 -8.77 -2.95
CA LYS A 231 -2.00 -7.35 -3.25
C LYS A 231 -3.49 -7.08 -3.45
N LEU A 232 -4.19 -7.92 -4.21
CA LEU A 232 -5.64 -7.80 -4.41
C LEU A 232 -6.41 -7.92 -3.09
N SER A 233 -6.03 -8.85 -2.22
CA SER A 233 -6.63 -9.00 -0.90
C SER A 233 -6.42 -7.76 -0.03
N SER A 234 -5.23 -7.16 -0.05
CA SER A 234 -4.95 -5.93 0.68
C SER A 234 -5.74 -4.72 0.16
N ILE A 235 -5.85 -4.59 -1.18
CA ILE A 235 -6.60 -3.49 -1.82
C ILE A 235 -8.10 -3.59 -1.50
N LEU A 236 -8.65 -4.80 -1.65
CA LEU A 236 -10.10 -5.04 -1.56
C LEU A 236 -10.57 -5.33 -0.13
N ASP A 237 -9.67 -5.73 0.76
CA ASP A 237 -9.98 -6.23 2.11
C ASP A 237 -10.78 -7.54 2.09
N PHE A 238 -10.60 -8.34 1.03
CA PHE A 238 -11.35 -9.59 0.84
C PHE A 238 -10.54 -10.77 1.36
N LYS A 239 -11.26 -11.73 1.95
CA LYS A 239 -10.65 -12.98 2.41
C LYS A 239 -10.13 -13.80 1.24
N LYS A 240 -8.89 -14.29 1.35
CA LYS A 240 -8.31 -15.23 0.39
C LYS A 240 -8.74 -16.66 0.69
N VAL A 241 -9.13 -17.40 -0.34
CA VAL A 241 -9.51 -18.81 -0.27
C VAL A 241 -8.76 -19.60 -1.34
N LYS A 242 -7.92 -20.55 -0.94
CA LYS A 242 -7.29 -21.47 -1.87
C LYS A 242 -8.28 -22.55 -2.28
N LYS A 243 -8.40 -22.84 -3.57
CA LYS A 243 -9.12 -24.02 -4.07
C LYS A 243 -8.19 -24.90 -4.90
N GLU A 244 -8.46 -26.20 -4.85
CA GLU A 244 -7.83 -27.21 -5.69
C GLU A 244 -8.63 -27.33 -7.01
N GLY A 245 -7.96 -27.75 -8.08
CA GLY A 245 -8.58 -27.98 -9.39
C GLY A 245 -8.20 -26.97 -10.47
N LYS A 246 -8.90 -27.02 -11.60
CA LYS A 246 -8.73 -26.12 -12.75
C LYS A 246 -9.94 -25.20 -12.87
N SER A 247 -9.69 -23.93 -13.09
CA SER A 247 -10.69 -22.92 -13.42
C SER A 247 -10.28 -22.21 -14.72
N ILE A 248 -11.22 -21.45 -15.30
CA ILE A 248 -10.98 -20.60 -16.48
C ILE A 248 -9.99 -19.48 -16.14
N ALA A 249 -10.00 -19.01 -14.89
CA ALA A 249 -9.08 -18.00 -14.36
C ALA A 249 -8.25 -18.53 -13.19
N ASP A 250 -7.03 -18.03 -13.03
CA ASP A 250 -6.16 -18.32 -11.87
C ASP A 250 -6.73 -17.74 -10.57
N VAL A 251 -7.45 -16.62 -10.67
CA VAL A 251 -8.04 -15.88 -9.56
C VAL A 251 -9.49 -15.54 -9.90
N ILE A 252 -10.40 -15.80 -8.96
CA ILE A 252 -11.80 -15.40 -9.04
C ILE A 252 -12.09 -14.44 -7.89
N ILE A 253 -12.51 -13.23 -8.21
CA ILE A 253 -12.94 -12.23 -7.25
C ILE A 253 -14.46 -12.22 -7.23
N VAL A 254 -15.04 -12.57 -6.08
CA VAL A 254 -16.48 -12.48 -5.86
C VAL A 254 -16.76 -11.24 -5.03
N ILE A 255 -17.60 -10.35 -5.56
CA ILE A 255 -18.12 -9.19 -4.83
C ILE A 255 -19.49 -9.58 -4.26
N GLY A 256 -19.53 -9.83 -2.96
CA GLY A 256 -20.73 -10.18 -2.21
C GLY A 256 -21.47 -8.95 -1.67
N LYS A 257 -22.67 -9.21 -1.14
CA LYS A 257 -23.56 -8.15 -0.60
C LYS A 257 -22.99 -7.44 0.64
N ASP A 258 -22.05 -8.07 1.34
CA ASP A 258 -21.35 -7.48 2.49
C ASP A 258 -20.62 -6.17 2.15
N GLN A 259 -20.26 -5.95 0.88
CA GLN A 259 -19.49 -4.78 0.47
C GLN A 259 -20.33 -3.63 -0.06
N GLU A 260 -21.64 -3.77 -0.29
CA GLU A 260 -22.46 -2.76 -0.98
C GLU A 260 -22.29 -1.32 -0.47
N ASN A 261 -22.00 -1.15 0.83
CA ASN A 261 -21.81 0.15 1.47
C ASN A 261 -20.34 0.52 1.82
N THR A 262 -19.38 -0.39 1.65
CA THR A 262 -17.99 -0.24 2.14
C THR A 262 -16.93 -0.31 1.05
N LEU A 263 -17.35 -0.44 -0.21
CA LEU A 263 -16.44 -0.57 -1.35
C LEU A 263 -15.37 0.51 -1.35
N LYS A 264 -14.13 0.11 -1.57
CA LYS A 264 -12.96 1.01 -1.66
C LYS A 264 -12.73 1.48 -3.10
N PHE A 265 -13.66 1.25 -4.02
CA PHE A 265 -13.55 1.56 -5.45
C PHE A 265 -14.92 1.93 -6.04
#